data_AF-A0A2V8LUW8-F1
#
_entry.id   AF-A0A2V8LUW8-F1
#
_cell.length_a   1.000
_cell.length_b   1.000
_cell.length_c   1.000
_cell.angle_alpha   90.00
_cell.angle_beta   90.00
_cell.angle_gamma   90.00
#
_symmetry.space_group_name_H-M   'P 1'
#
loop_
_entity.id
_entity.type
_entity.pdbx_description
1 polymer ?
#
loop_
_entity_poly.entity_id
_entity_poly.type
_entity_poly.pdbx_seq_one_letter_code
_entity_poly.pdbx_strand_id
1 'polypeptide(L)'
;PSEGSVSNDVALLAASVGFQWMATDEGILPKSGVDLGWNNRQRLYHPYRRGAITVFFRDRTISDLIGFQYMHAPATESAADLIRRLKELPEGAHVVIALDGENPWDYYPNSGRDFLRRLYEGIER
;
A
#
# COMPACT_ATOMS: atom_id res chain seq x y z
N PRO A 1 10.45 -7.80 1.19
CA PRO A 1 10.97 -8.96 0.42
C PRO A 1 10.94 -8.68 -1.07
N SER A 2 11.78 -9.35 -1.87
CA SER A 2 11.77 -9.18 -3.32
C SER A 2 10.39 -9.52 -3.88
N GLU A 3 9.83 -8.63 -4.71
CA GLU A 3 8.53 -8.80 -5.37
C GLU A 3 7.37 -9.16 -4.41
N GLY A 4 7.46 -8.74 -3.14
CA GLY A 4 6.45 -9.09 -2.14
C GLY A 4 6.37 -10.58 -1.78
N SER A 5 7.31 -11.42 -2.24
CA SER A 5 7.34 -12.84 -1.89
C SER A 5 7.57 -13.06 -0.39
N VAL A 6 6.76 -13.89 0.27
CA VAL A 6 6.91 -14.14 1.71
C VAL A 6 6.63 -15.59 2.06
N SER A 7 7.38 -16.09 3.04
CA SER A 7 7.08 -17.31 3.79
C SER A 7 7.23 -17.03 5.28
N ASN A 8 6.70 -17.93 6.11
CA ASN A 8 6.88 -17.85 7.56
C ASN A 8 8.36 -17.81 7.95
N ASP A 9 9.20 -18.61 7.30
CA ASP A 9 10.62 -18.71 7.63
C ASP A 9 11.38 -17.44 7.23
N VAL A 10 11.05 -16.83 6.09
CA VAL A 10 11.62 -15.55 5.67
C VAL A 10 11.30 -14.44 6.68
N ALA A 11 10.06 -14.39 7.19
CA ALA A 11 9.67 -13.40 8.19
C ALA A 11 10.42 -13.61 9.52
N LEU A 12 10.58 -14.86 9.96
CA LEU A 12 11.32 -15.17 11.18
C LEU A 12 12.82 -14.90 11.04
N LEU A 13 13.41 -15.18 9.88
CA LEU A 13 14.80 -14.85 9.56
C LEU A 13 15.02 -13.33 9.53
N ALA A 14 14.10 -12.58 8.93
CA ALA A 14 14.17 -11.12 8.96
C ALA A 14 14.15 -10.58 10.40
N ALA A 15 13.28 -11.15 11.25
CA ALA A 15 13.24 -10.80 12.67
C ALA A 15 14.57 -11.11 13.39
N SER A 16 15.19 -12.26 13.11
CA SER A 16 16.42 -12.69 13.80
C SER A 16 17.64 -11.83 13.46
N VAL A 17 17.67 -11.21 12.29
CA VAL A 17 18.73 -10.26 11.89
C VAL A 17 18.39 -8.80 12.24
N GLY A 18 17.28 -8.57 12.97
CA GLY A 18 16.95 -7.28 13.59
C GLY A 18 15.91 -6.44 12.85
N PHE A 19 15.32 -6.90 11.74
CA PHE A 19 14.22 -6.18 11.10
C PHE A 19 12.97 -6.19 11.99
N GLN A 20 12.38 -5.00 12.19
CA GLN A 20 11.21 -4.82 13.05
C GLN A 20 9.89 -4.91 12.29
N TRP A 21 9.93 -4.64 10.98
CA TRP A 21 8.76 -4.72 10.12
C TRP A 21 9.11 -5.10 8.70
N MET A 22 8.11 -5.57 7.96
CA MET A 22 8.17 -5.85 6.53
C MET A 22 6.81 -5.60 5.87
N ALA A 23 6.81 -5.40 4.55
CA ALA A 23 5.61 -5.32 3.73
C ALA A 23 5.59 -6.43 2.66
N THR A 24 4.40 -6.92 2.32
CA THR A 24 4.13 -7.94 1.29
C THR A 24 2.79 -7.64 0.59
N ASP A 25 2.36 -8.48 -0.35
CA ASP A 25 1.15 -8.27 -1.15
C ASP A 25 -0.11 -8.83 -0.46
N GLU A 26 -1.23 -8.11 -0.56
CA GLU A 26 -2.52 -8.49 0.06
C GLU A 26 -3.04 -9.88 -0.35
N GLY A 27 -2.65 -10.40 -1.51
CA GLY A 27 -3.05 -11.72 -2.00
C GLY A 27 -2.54 -12.87 -1.14
N ILE A 28 -1.61 -12.62 -0.22
CA ILE A 28 -1.13 -13.59 0.77
C ILE A 28 -2.14 -13.79 1.91
N LEU A 29 -2.92 -12.76 2.27
CA LEU A 29 -3.86 -12.82 3.40
C LEU A 29 -4.95 -13.90 3.21
N PRO A 30 -5.68 -13.96 2.08
CA PRO A 30 -6.67 -15.03 1.84
C PRO A 30 -6.04 -16.43 1.83
N LYS A 31 -4.84 -16.57 1.27
CA LYS A 31 -4.08 -17.84 1.27
C LYS A 31 -3.66 -18.27 2.68
N SER A 32 -3.62 -17.32 3.61
CA SER A 32 -3.31 -17.53 5.03
C SER A 32 -4.57 -17.67 5.90
N GLY A 33 -5.76 -17.75 5.30
CA GLY A 33 -7.04 -17.92 6.00
C GLY A 33 -7.70 -16.61 6.47
N VAL A 34 -7.19 -15.45 6.05
CA VAL A 34 -7.80 -14.15 6.35
C VAL A 34 -8.79 -13.79 5.25
N ASP A 35 -10.07 -13.75 5.59
CA ASP A 35 -11.13 -13.27 4.69
C ASP A 35 -11.00 -11.76 4.42
N LEU A 36 -10.86 -11.40 3.15
CA LEU A 36 -10.85 -10.02 2.63
C LEU A 36 -12.07 -9.73 1.74
N GLY A 37 -13.17 -10.47 1.92
CA GLY A 37 -14.44 -10.21 1.25
C GLY A 37 -14.97 -8.79 1.53
N TRP A 38 -16.04 -8.41 0.83
CA TRP A 38 -16.55 -7.03 0.79
C TRP A 38 -16.74 -6.39 2.19
N ASN A 39 -17.28 -7.14 3.15
CA ASN A 39 -17.51 -6.67 4.53
C ASN A 39 -16.28 -6.73 5.45
N ASN A 40 -15.18 -7.31 4.98
CA ASN A 40 -13.97 -7.60 5.75
C ASN A 40 -12.69 -6.97 5.17
N ARG A 41 -12.81 -6.13 4.13
CA ARG A 41 -11.69 -5.43 3.46
C ARG A 41 -10.81 -4.67 4.47
N GLN A 42 -11.39 -4.11 5.53
CA GLN A 42 -10.69 -3.39 6.60
C GLN A 42 -9.60 -4.21 7.30
N ARG A 43 -9.66 -5.55 7.26
CA ARG A 43 -8.62 -6.43 7.79
C ARG A 43 -7.29 -6.31 7.04
N LEU A 44 -7.30 -5.78 5.81
CA LEU A 44 -6.09 -5.45 5.07
C LEU A 44 -5.26 -4.38 5.79
N TYR A 45 -5.93 -3.38 6.38
CA TYR A 45 -5.29 -2.20 6.96
C TYR A 45 -4.85 -2.43 8.42
N HIS A 46 -4.89 -3.68 8.88
CA HIS A 46 -4.43 -4.08 10.19
C HIS A 46 -2.98 -4.61 10.12
N PRO A 47 -2.07 -4.20 11.02
CA PRO A 47 -0.74 -4.79 11.10
C PRO A 47 -0.81 -6.22 11.64
N TYR A 48 -0.16 -7.18 10.99
CA TYR A 48 -0.06 -8.56 11.46
C TYR A 48 1.29 -8.82 12.13
N ARG A 49 1.41 -9.87 12.95
CA ARG A 49 2.68 -10.23 13.58
C ARG A 49 3.09 -11.66 13.26
N ARG A 50 4.39 -11.85 13.07
CA ARG A 50 5.03 -13.17 13.00
C ARG A 50 6.27 -13.17 13.89
N GLY A 51 6.20 -13.80 15.06
CA GLY A 51 7.26 -13.65 16.06
C GLY A 51 7.40 -12.17 16.49
N ALA A 52 8.62 -11.64 16.41
CA ALA A 52 8.88 -10.23 16.77
C ALA A 52 8.59 -9.23 15.63
N ILE A 53 8.51 -9.68 14.36
CA ILE A 53 8.36 -8.78 13.20
C ILE A 53 6.89 -8.45 12.93
N THR A 54 6.63 -7.19 12.57
CA THR A 54 5.33 -6.70 12.10
C THR A 54 5.24 -6.80 10.58
N VAL A 55 4.14 -7.33 10.06
CA VAL A 55 3.91 -7.54 8.63
C VAL A 55 2.74 -6.67 8.21
N PHE A 56 2.98 -5.82 7.22
CA PHE A 56 1.96 -5.02 6.56
C PHE A 56 1.69 -5.56 5.15
N PHE A 57 0.49 -5.30 4.64
CA PHE A 57 0.05 -5.78 3.34
C PHE A 57 -0.29 -4.61 2.43
N ARG A 58 0.31 -4.60 1.24
CA ARG A 58 0.10 -3.60 0.18
C ARG A 58 -1.37 -3.62 -0.25
N ASP A 59 -2.02 -2.46 -0.23
CA ASP A 59 -3.30 -2.31 -0.92
C ASP A 59 -3.04 -2.23 -2.41
N ARG A 60 -3.29 -3.34 -3.10
CA ARG A 60 -3.04 -3.44 -4.53
C ARG A 60 -3.94 -2.51 -5.31
N THR A 61 -5.20 -2.36 -4.90
CA THR A 61 -6.17 -1.49 -5.60
C THR A 61 -5.71 -0.04 -5.57
N ILE A 62 -5.37 0.48 -4.39
CA ILE A 62 -4.90 1.87 -4.25
C ILE A 62 -3.55 2.06 -4.94
N SER A 63 -2.64 1.09 -4.81
CA SER A 63 -1.33 1.16 -5.46
C SER A 63 -1.45 1.18 -7.00
N ASP A 64 -2.32 0.34 -7.56
CA ASP A 64 -2.52 0.22 -9.01
C ASP A 64 -3.25 1.44 -9.59
N LEU A 65 -4.08 2.14 -8.81
CA LEU A 65 -4.62 3.43 -9.23
C LEU A 65 -3.49 4.42 -9.53
N ILE A 66 -2.50 4.52 -8.65
CA ILE A 66 -1.32 5.38 -8.87
C ILE A 66 -0.46 4.82 -9.99
N GLY A 67 -0.24 3.50 -10.01
CA GLY A 67 0.61 2.81 -10.97
C GLY A 67 0.12 2.87 -12.41
N PHE A 68 -1.20 2.90 -12.65
CA PHE A 68 -1.73 2.66 -14.00
C PHE A 68 -2.90 3.55 -14.41
N GLN A 69 -3.61 4.18 -13.47
CA GLN A 69 -4.86 4.88 -13.81
C GLN A 69 -4.73 6.40 -13.70
N TYR A 70 -4.19 6.89 -12.61
CA TYR A 70 -4.08 8.33 -12.32
C TYR A 70 -3.17 9.08 -13.29
N MET A 71 -2.29 8.38 -14.03
CA MET A 71 -1.50 8.98 -15.12
C MET A 71 -2.36 9.49 -16.29
N HIS A 72 -3.61 9.01 -16.41
CA HIS A 72 -4.54 9.38 -17.47
C HIS A 72 -5.54 10.49 -17.05
N ALA A 73 -5.41 11.05 -15.85
CA ALA A 73 -6.33 12.04 -15.30
C ALA A 73 -5.58 13.27 -14.72
N PRO A 74 -6.26 14.42 -14.56
CA PRO A 74 -5.65 15.59 -13.95
C PRO A 74 -5.12 15.31 -12.54
N ALA A 75 -3.91 15.78 -12.24
CA ALA A 75 -3.24 15.58 -10.96
C ALA A 75 -4.10 15.98 -9.74
N THR A 76 -4.90 17.04 -9.88
CA THR A 76 -5.82 17.52 -8.83
C THR A 76 -6.94 16.55 -8.55
N GLU A 77 -7.52 15.94 -9.60
CA GLU A 77 -8.62 14.97 -9.47
C GLU A 77 -8.10 13.63 -8.92
N SER A 78 -6.98 13.14 -9.45
CA SER A 78 -6.32 11.92 -8.99
C SER A 78 -5.93 12.00 -7.51
N ALA A 79 -5.33 13.12 -7.08
CA ALA A 79 -4.97 13.33 -5.68
C ALA A 79 -6.21 13.43 -4.78
N ALA A 80 -7.25 14.15 -5.21
CA ALA A 80 -8.50 14.27 -4.45
C ALA A 80 -9.21 12.92 -4.29
N ASP A 81 -9.24 12.09 -5.34
CA ASP A 81 -9.80 10.73 -5.28
C ASP A 81 -9.03 9.85 -4.28
N LEU A 82 -7.70 9.87 -4.32
CA LEU A 82 -6.88 9.11 -3.38
C LEU A 82 -7.13 9.55 -1.94
N ILE A 83 -7.12 10.85 -1.66
CA ILE A 83 -7.37 11.39 -0.33
C ILE A 83 -8.77 11.01 0.16
N ARG A 84 -9.79 11.12 -0.69
CA ARG A 84 -11.16 10.72 -0.34
C ARG A 84 -11.23 9.25 0.07
N ARG A 85 -10.60 8.35 -0.71
CA ARG A 85 -10.54 6.91 -0.38
C ARG A 85 -9.86 6.65 0.96
N LEU A 86 -8.74 7.33 1.23
CA LEU A 86 -8.03 7.19 2.50
C LEU A 86 -8.86 7.70 3.69
N LYS A 87 -9.64 8.77 3.50
CA LYS A 87 -10.54 9.33 4.53
C LYS A 87 -11.76 8.45 4.82
N GLU A 88 -12.15 7.58 3.90
CA GLU A 88 -13.23 6.59 4.10
C GLU A 88 -12.80 5.38 4.94
N LEU A 89 -11.50 5.24 5.22
CA LEU A 89 -10.97 4.14 6.02
C LEU A 89 -11.19 4.37 7.52
N PRO A 90 -11.28 3.28 8.32
CA PRO A 90 -11.38 3.39 9.76
C PRO A 90 -10.19 4.17 10.37
N GLU A 91 -10.46 4.90 11.45
CA GLU A 91 -9.40 5.55 12.22
C GLU A 91 -8.36 4.53 12.70
N GLY A 92 -7.07 4.88 12.61
CA GLY A 92 -5.96 3.99 12.95
C GLY A 92 -5.61 2.95 11.88
N ALA A 93 -6.23 3.00 10.70
CA ALA A 93 -5.86 2.16 9.56
C ALA A 93 -4.42 2.40 9.09
N HIS A 94 -3.67 1.32 8.86
CA HIS A 94 -2.35 1.37 8.23
C HIS A 94 -2.47 0.99 6.76
N VAL A 95 -2.28 1.96 5.87
CA VAL A 95 -2.35 1.75 4.42
C VAL A 95 -0.94 1.67 3.84
N VAL A 96 -0.61 0.55 3.22
CA VAL A 96 0.64 0.40 2.47
C VAL A 96 0.39 0.63 0.99
N ILE A 97 0.95 1.73 0.49
CA ILE A 97 1.07 2.02 -0.93
C ILE A 97 2.52 1.72 -1.31
N ALA A 98 2.73 0.72 -2.14
CA ALA A 98 4.06 0.34 -2.63
C ALA A 98 4.01 0.27 -4.16
N LEU A 99 4.94 0.97 -4.79
CA LEU A 99 5.05 1.11 -6.24
C LEU A 99 6.42 0.62 -6.68
N ASP A 100 6.54 0.32 -7.97
CA ASP A 100 7.85 0.12 -8.60
C ASP A 100 8.64 1.45 -8.55
N GLY A 101 9.97 1.36 -8.56
CA GLY A 101 10.84 2.53 -8.55
C GLY A 101 10.81 3.30 -9.86
N GLU A 102 10.67 2.60 -10.99
CA GLU A 102 10.67 3.20 -12.34
C GLU A 102 9.24 3.53 -12.81
N ASN A 103 8.31 2.59 -12.70
CA ASN A 103 6.89 2.83 -12.99
C ASN A 103 6.18 3.38 -11.74
N PRO A 104 5.34 4.43 -11.83
CA PRO A 104 4.66 4.91 -13.04
C PRO A 104 5.15 6.27 -13.55
N TRP A 105 6.23 6.82 -12.99
CA TRP A 105 6.48 8.26 -13.00
C TRP A 105 6.69 8.84 -14.40
N ASP A 106 7.34 8.11 -15.31
CA ASP A 106 7.61 8.58 -16.68
C ASP A 106 6.34 8.79 -17.52
N TYR A 107 5.22 8.16 -17.14
CA TYR A 107 3.94 8.30 -17.82
C TYR A 107 3.09 9.45 -17.29
N TYR A 108 3.45 10.02 -16.14
CA TYR A 108 2.76 11.18 -15.60
C TYR A 108 3.31 12.48 -16.23
N PRO A 109 2.44 13.48 -16.45
CA PRO A 109 2.89 14.84 -16.68
C PRO A 109 3.87 15.29 -15.59
N ASN A 110 4.98 15.92 -16.00
CA ASN A 110 6.03 16.39 -15.10
C ASN A 110 6.57 15.30 -14.15
N SER A 111 6.66 14.06 -14.63
CA SER A 111 7.18 12.89 -13.90
C SER A 111 6.49 12.68 -12.53
N GLY A 112 5.17 12.90 -12.49
CA GLY A 112 4.34 12.67 -11.29
C GLY A 112 4.45 13.76 -10.22
N ARG A 113 5.30 14.78 -10.40
CA ARG A 113 5.53 15.83 -9.39
C ARG A 113 4.27 16.61 -9.04
N ASP A 114 3.42 16.87 -10.03
CA ASP A 114 2.18 17.62 -9.78
C ASP A 114 1.18 16.79 -8.98
N PHE A 115 1.02 15.50 -9.29
CA PHE A 115 0.19 14.58 -8.51
C PHE A 115 0.69 14.48 -7.06
N LEU A 116 1.99 14.22 -6.87
CA LEU A 116 2.59 14.11 -5.54
C LEU A 116 2.42 15.39 -4.74
N ARG A 117 2.63 16.57 -5.35
CA ARG A 117 2.43 17.85 -4.69
C ARG A 117 0.99 18.02 -4.20
N ARG A 118 0.01 17.76 -5.07
CA ARG A 118 -1.42 17.84 -4.70
C ARG A 118 -1.81 16.84 -3.62
N LEU A 119 -1.25 15.63 -3.67
CA LEU A 119 -1.47 14.61 -2.67
C LEU A 119 -0.95 15.06 -1.29
N TYR A 120 0.31 15.49 -1.21
CA TYR A 120 0.90 15.93 0.06
C TYR A 120 0.21 17.19 0.61
N GLU A 121 -0.10 18.19 -0.23
CA GLU A 121 -0.86 19.39 0.15
C GLU A 121 -2.23 19.04 0.77
N GLY A 122 -2.87 17.97 0.30
CA GLY A 122 -4.18 17.55 0.78
C GLY A 122 -4.15 16.61 1.98
N ILE A 123 -3.01 15.95 2.26
CA ILE A 123 -2.80 15.14 3.47
C ILE A 123 -2.42 16.02 4.67
N GLU A 124 -1.69 17.11 4.47
CA GLU A 124 -1.32 18.05 5.53
C GLU A 124 -2.50 18.88 6.09
N ARG A 125 -3.66 18.82 5.43
CA ARG A 125 -4.89 19.55 5.80
C ARG A 125 -5.91 18.65 6.50
#